data_AF-A0AAD6VAS5-F1
#
_entry.id   AF-A0AAD6VAS5-F1
#
_cell.length_a   1.000
_cell.length_b   1.000
_cell.length_c   1.000
_cell.angle_alpha   90.00
_cell.angle_beta   90.00
_cell.angle_gamma   90.00
#
_symmetry.space_group_name_H-M   'P 1'
#
loop_
_entity.id
_entity.type
_entity.pdbx_description
1 polymer ?
#
loop_
_entity_poly.entity_id
_entity_poly.type
_entity_poly.pdbx_seq_one_letter_code
_entity_poly.pdbx_strand_id
1 'polypeptide(L)'
;ITLPHLSLPMMNLISTGTQDGRFGSESGSPDLGANPSQSSPDPLMDLLFLGWNPDLPDPATLNHFIDIFFKCDPCGSRVLHRPSFLEHHDVLPQDPGFPHSAILHAICTSASRWSPQNVITLPDGTRRDQFAEFHASKTRHYMDRTMASGEDIFPVLQACILLCWYFYQEGRWVEVWIFAGFLVRVAVPLRLNYPGTFTTHGNSSPGAYLAPPRDFLDLESRRRTWWMTIVFDRI
;
A
#
# COMPACT_ATOMS: atom_id res chain seq x y z
N ILE A 1 -4.15 -10.83 -51.76
CA ILE A 1 -2.78 -11.28 -51.41
C ILE A 1 -2.88 -11.99 -50.08
N THR A 2 -2.56 -13.28 -50.12
CA THR A 2 -2.86 -14.35 -49.18
C THR A 2 -1.85 -14.41 -48.03
N LEU A 3 -2.31 -14.66 -46.81
CA LEU A 3 -1.49 -14.92 -45.61
C LEU A 3 -1.10 -16.40 -45.53
N PRO A 4 0.13 -16.77 -45.12
CA PRO A 4 0.49 -18.17 -44.92
C PRO A 4 0.23 -18.63 -43.48
N HIS A 5 -0.40 -19.79 -43.39
CA HIS A 5 -0.68 -20.59 -42.21
C HIS A 5 0.54 -21.50 -41.95
N LEU A 6 1.16 -21.45 -40.77
CA LEU A 6 2.24 -22.36 -40.39
C LEU A 6 1.71 -23.41 -39.40
N SER A 7 1.69 -24.66 -39.86
CA SER A 7 1.40 -25.87 -39.10
C SER A 7 2.68 -26.44 -38.50
N LEU A 8 2.64 -26.81 -37.22
CA LEU A 8 3.72 -27.53 -36.50
C LEU A 8 3.45 -29.04 -36.53
N PRO A 9 4.43 -29.90 -36.85
CA PRO A 9 4.29 -31.34 -36.71
C PRO A 9 4.76 -31.84 -35.33
N MET A 10 3.94 -32.73 -34.77
CA MET A 10 4.15 -33.51 -33.55
C MET A 10 5.00 -34.75 -33.87
N MET A 11 6.06 -35.03 -33.09
CA MET A 11 6.69 -36.34 -33.08
C MET A 11 7.38 -36.58 -31.73
N ASN A 12 6.78 -37.42 -30.89
CA ASN A 12 7.44 -38.05 -29.74
C ASN A 12 7.27 -39.56 -29.91
N LEU A 13 8.40 -40.26 -30.10
CA LEU A 13 8.49 -41.71 -30.13
C LEU A 13 8.64 -42.27 -28.72
N ILE A 14 7.90 -43.36 -28.47
CA ILE A 14 7.98 -44.25 -27.31
C ILE A 14 9.13 -45.25 -27.53
N SER A 15 9.91 -45.59 -26.50
CA SER A 15 10.37 -46.98 -26.30
C SER A 15 10.76 -47.27 -24.85
N THR A 16 10.31 -48.44 -24.42
CA THR A 16 10.40 -49.11 -23.12
C THR A 16 11.64 -50.02 -23.02
N GLY A 17 12.16 -50.26 -21.81
CA GLY A 17 13.09 -51.36 -21.54
C GLY A 17 13.44 -51.52 -20.04
N THR A 18 13.05 -52.66 -19.46
CA THR A 18 13.16 -53.07 -18.05
C THR A 18 14.20 -54.18 -17.81
N GLN A 19 14.64 -54.31 -16.53
CA GLN A 19 15.21 -55.49 -15.80
C GLN A 19 16.69 -55.90 -16.06
N ASP A 20 17.53 -56.38 -15.12
CA ASP A 20 17.33 -56.97 -13.77
C ASP A 20 18.64 -57.08 -12.94
N GLY A 21 18.53 -57.10 -11.59
CA GLY A 21 19.13 -58.14 -10.71
C GLY A 21 20.45 -57.89 -9.91
N ARG A 22 20.34 -57.79 -8.56
CA ARG A 22 20.71 -58.82 -7.52
C ARG A 22 21.32 -58.29 -6.20
N PHE A 23 20.62 -58.62 -5.11
CA PHE A 23 20.99 -59.07 -3.75
C PHE A 23 22.18 -58.49 -2.96
N GLY A 24 21.84 -57.96 -1.77
CA GLY A 24 22.68 -57.92 -0.56
C GLY A 24 21.80 -57.63 0.66
N SER A 25 21.73 -58.56 1.61
CA SER A 25 20.96 -58.48 2.86
C SER A 25 21.93 -58.18 4.01
N GLU A 26 21.61 -57.24 4.90
CA GLU A 26 21.61 -57.40 6.37
C GLU A 26 21.54 -56.07 7.15
N SER A 27 20.89 -56.18 8.33
CA SER A 27 20.88 -55.28 9.49
C SER A 27 19.88 -54.11 9.48
N GLY A 28 18.74 -54.35 10.14
CA GLY A 28 17.77 -53.33 10.49
C GLY A 28 18.13 -52.62 11.79
N SER A 29 17.98 -51.29 11.78
CA SER A 29 17.82 -50.44 12.95
C SER A 29 16.71 -49.44 12.63
N PRO A 30 15.71 -49.20 13.51
CA PRO A 30 14.61 -48.31 13.21
C PRO A 30 15.01 -46.89 13.56
N ASP A 31 15.39 -46.07 12.58
CA ASP A 31 15.48 -44.63 12.79
C ASP A 31 14.25 -43.93 12.24
N LEU A 32 13.63 -43.22 13.17
CA LEU A 32 12.34 -42.56 13.11
C LEU A 32 12.25 -41.66 11.88
N GLY A 33 11.26 -41.92 11.04
CA GLY A 33 10.87 -41.02 9.97
C GLY A 33 10.59 -39.64 10.54
N ALA A 34 11.48 -38.70 10.24
CA ALA A 34 11.23 -37.28 10.41
C ALA A 34 10.10 -36.91 9.44
N ASN A 35 8.86 -36.98 9.92
CA ASN A 35 7.75 -36.25 9.33
C ASN A 35 8.19 -34.78 9.24
N PRO A 36 8.12 -34.11 8.08
CA PRO A 36 8.15 -32.66 8.09
C PRO A 36 6.95 -32.25 8.95
N SER A 37 7.26 -31.67 10.11
CA SER A 37 6.28 -31.06 10.99
C SER A 37 5.33 -30.26 10.13
N GLN A 38 4.09 -30.72 10.02
CA GLN A 38 2.97 -29.87 9.68
C GLN A 38 3.07 -28.71 10.66
N SER A 39 3.59 -27.58 10.20
CA SER A 39 3.48 -26.31 10.89
C SER A 39 1.99 -26.07 10.99
N SER A 40 1.41 -26.42 12.13
CA SER A 40 0.06 -25.99 12.47
C SER A 40 0.02 -24.49 12.24
N PRO A 41 -0.88 -23.95 11.40
CA PRO A 41 -1.01 -22.51 11.28
C PRO A 41 -1.30 -21.97 12.68
N ASP A 42 -0.50 -21.00 13.11
CA ASP A 42 -0.70 -20.36 14.41
C ASP A 42 -2.12 -19.78 14.41
N PRO A 43 -3.02 -20.20 15.32
CA PRO A 43 -4.39 -19.70 15.36
C PRO A 43 -4.46 -18.18 15.53
N LEU A 44 -3.42 -17.59 16.13
CA LEU A 44 -3.21 -16.16 16.23
C LEU A 44 -2.87 -15.52 14.89
N MET A 45 -2.06 -16.16 14.04
CA MET A 45 -1.80 -15.69 12.67
C MET A 45 -3.07 -15.75 11.83
N ASP A 46 -3.85 -16.83 11.92
CA ASP A 46 -5.13 -16.94 11.21
C ASP A 46 -6.15 -15.87 11.64
N LEU A 47 -6.16 -15.48 12.91
CA LEU A 47 -6.96 -14.36 13.43
C LEU A 47 -6.44 -12.99 12.99
N LEU A 48 -5.12 -12.81 12.86
CA LEU A 48 -4.51 -11.60 12.28
C LEU A 48 -4.82 -11.46 10.78
N PHE A 49 -4.99 -12.57 10.06
CA PHE A 49 -5.36 -12.57 8.64
C PHE A 49 -6.85 -12.30 8.40
N LEU A 50 -7.72 -12.46 9.41
CA LEU A 50 -9.14 -12.20 9.27
C LEU A 50 -9.40 -10.69 9.12
N GLY A 51 -9.64 -10.24 7.90
CA GLY A 51 -9.84 -8.81 7.58
C GLY A 51 -8.59 -8.08 7.10
N TRP A 52 -7.46 -8.80 6.95
CA TRP A 52 -6.29 -8.24 6.28
C TRP A 52 -6.61 -7.95 4.80
N ASN A 53 -6.14 -6.82 4.29
CA ASN A 53 -6.29 -6.50 2.88
C ASN A 53 -5.33 -7.38 2.06
N PRO A 54 -5.82 -8.23 1.13
CA PRO A 54 -4.99 -9.16 0.37
C PRO A 54 -4.02 -8.45 -0.59
N ASP A 55 -4.25 -7.17 -0.90
CA ASP A 55 -3.35 -6.37 -1.71
C ASP A 55 -2.20 -5.74 -0.92
N LEU A 56 -2.23 -5.81 0.42
CA LEU A 56 -1.11 -5.36 1.24
C LEU A 56 -0.03 -6.45 1.32
N PRO A 57 1.25 -6.07 1.55
CA PRO A 57 2.29 -7.03 1.88
C PRO A 57 1.92 -7.85 3.12
N ASP A 58 2.64 -8.94 3.37
CA ASP A 58 2.51 -9.64 4.65
C ASP A 58 2.82 -8.69 5.83
N PRO A 59 2.29 -8.95 7.04
CA PRO A 59 2.43 -8.04 8.18
C PRO A 59 3.88 -7.69 8.54
N ALA A 60 4.82 -8.64 8.43
CA ALA A 60 6.22 -8.38 8.75
C ALA A 60 6.86 -7.43 7.73
N THR A 61 6.59 -7.65 6.44
CA THR A 61 7.02 -6.76 5.37
C THR A 61 6.39 -5.37 5.50
N LEU A 62 5.10 -5.28 5.81
CA LEU A 62 4.43 -3.98 6.00
C LEU A 62 5.02 -3.20 7.19
N ASN A 63 5.28 -3.86 8.31
CA ASN A 63 5.93 -3.25 9.48
C ASN A 63 7.29 -2.65 9.13
N HIS A 64 8.10 -3.38 8.36
CA HIS A 64 9.39 -2.88 7.86
C HIS A 64 9.24 -1.62 7.00
N PHE A 65 8.26 -1.56 6.10
CA PHE A 65 7.99 -0.36 5.31
C PHE A 65 7.48 0.82 6.15
N ILE A 66 6.64 0.57 7.16
CA ILE A 66 6.17 1.61 8.10
C ILE A 66 7.37 2.20 8.88
N ASP A 67 8.27 1.35 9.38
CA ASP A 67 9.46 1.80 10.10
C ASP A 67 10.37 2.64 9.21
N ILE A 68 10.62 2.18 7.99
CA ILE A 68 11.43 2.91 7.00
C ILE A 68 10.77 4.24 6.63
N PHE A 69 9.45 4.27 6.43
CA PHE A 69 8.72 5.50 6.12
C PHE A 69 8.94 6.55 7.20
N PHE A 70 8.67 6.23 8.47
CA PHE A 70 8.85 7.21 9.54
C PHE A 70 10.31 7.54 9.84
N LYS A 71 11.25 6.65 9.52
CA LYS A 71 12.68 6.87 9.75
C LYS A 71 13.34 7.71 8.65
N CYS A 72 13.02 7.44 7.39
CA CYS A 72 13.76 7.92 6.24
C CYS A 72 12.99 8.96 5.42
N ASP A 73 11.66 9.00 5.48
CA ASP A 73 10.89 9.95 4.68
C ASP A 73 10.92 11.37 5.27
N PRO A 74 11.44 12.37 4.55
CA PRO A 74 11.69 13.69 5.12
C PRO A 74 10.45 14.60 5.16
N CYS A 75 9.37 14.25 4.45
CA CYS A 75 8.25 15.16 4.19
C CYS A 75 6.87 14.49 4.36
N GLY A 76 6.56 13.47 3.57
CA GLY A 76 5.28 12.73 3.64
C GLY A 76 4.98 12.17 5.03
N SER A 77 5.99 11.74 5.78
CA SER A 77 5.83 11.27 7.18
C SER A 77 5.23 12.32 8.12
N ARG A 78 5.38 13.62 7.82
CA ARG A 78 4.89 14.72 8.66
C ARG A 78 3.37 14.87 8.62
N VAL A 79 2.70 14.32 7.62
CA VAL A 79 1.23 14.29 7.53
C VAL A 79 0.64 13.48 8.68
N LEU A 80 1.33 12.42 9.11
CA LEU A 80 0.84 11.45 10.07
C LEU A 80 1.45 11.70 11.46
N HIS A 81 0.66 11.48 12.52
CA HIS A 81 1.18 11.50 13.88
C HIS A 81 1.74 10.11 14.24
N ARG A 82 3.07 9.95 14.17
CA ARG A 82 3.74 8.64 14.32
C ARG A 82 3.31 7.83 15.55
N PRO A 83 3.33 8.35 16.80
CA PRO A 83 2.99 7.54 17.97
C PRO A 83 1.60 6.93 17.86
N SER A 84 0.61 7.77 17.56
CA SER A 84 -0.76 7.31 17.40
C SER A 84 -0.92 6.39 16.20
N PHE A 85 -0.23 6.63 15.08
CA PHE A 85 -0.29 5.73 13.94
C PHE A 85 0.16 4.31 14.31
N LEU A 86 1.25 4.19 15.07
CA LEU A 86 1.76 2.88 15.51
C LEU A 86 0.83 2.21 16.52
N GLU A 87 0.29 2.97 17.49
CA GLU A 87 -0.72 2.45 18.43
C GLU A 87 -1.95 1.88 17.70
N HIS A 88 -2.42 2.59 16.68
CA HIS A 88 -3.53 2.14 15.84
C HIS A 88 -3.14 0.96 14.93
N HIS A 89 -1.87 0.79 14.58
CA HIS A 89 -1.41 -0.32 13.74
C HIS A 89 -1.26 -1.63 14.51
N ASP A 90 -1.06 -1.56 15.82
CA ASP A 90 -0.94 -2.73 16.71
C ASP A 90 -2.31 -3.39 17.02
N VAL A 91 -3.43 -2.77 16.62
CA VAL A 91 -4.77 -3.35 16.78
C VAL A 91 -5.13 -4.30 15.63
N LEU A 92 -6.22 -5.05 15.79
CA LEU A 92 -6.69 -5.97 14.74
C LEU A 92 -7.13 -5.21 13.47
N PRO A 93 -6.89 -5.75 12.26
CA PRO A 93 -7.27 -5.09 10.99
C PRO A 93 -8.76 -4.75 10.82
N GLN A 94 -9.65 -5.41 11.58
CA GLN A 94 -11.09 -5.14 11.57
C GLN A 94 -11.50 -3.98 12.47
N ASP A 95 -10.62 -3.54 13.37
CA ASP A 95 -10.90 -2.43 14.26
C ASP A 95 -11.03 -1.13 13.45
N PRO A 96 -12.05 -0.29 13.69
CA PRO A 96 -12.18 1.01 13.01
C PRO A 96 -10.99 1.95 13.23
N GLY A 97 -10.19 1.71 14.27
CA GLY A 97 -8.95 2.41 14.55
C GLY A 97 -7.77 1.98 13.67
N PHE A 98 -7.81 0.81 13.04
CA PHE A 98 -6.72 0.33 12.20
C PHE A 98 -6.45 1.31 11.03
N PRO A 99 -5.17 1.57 10.66
CA PRO A 99 -4.84 2.49 9.60
C PRO A 99 -5.53 2.14 8.29
N HIS A 100 -6.17 3.14 7.68
CA HIS A 100 -6.89 2.96 6.43
C HIS A 100 -5.95 2.42 5.33
N SER A 101 -6.40 1.41 4.59
CA SER A 101 -5.58 0.71 3.56
C SER A 101 -4.96 1.65 2.52
N ALA A 102 -5.63 2.73 2.13
CA ALA A 102 -5.05 3.72 1.21
C ALA A 102 -3.76 4.35 1.77
N ILE A 103 -3.71 4.64 3.07
CA ILE A 103 -2.52 5.19 3.73
C ILE A 103 -1.41 4.14 3.74
N LEU A 104 -1.74 2.88 4.04
CA LEU A 104 -0.78 1.78 4.06
C LEU A 104 -0.15 1.55 2.68
N HIS A 105 -0.95 1.56 1.60
CA HIS A 105 -0.41 1.52 0.24
C HIS A 105 0.46 2.73 -0.10
N ALA A 106 0.04 3.95 0.30
CA ALA A 106 0.84 5.14 0.07
C ALA A 106 2.18 5.10 0.83
N ILE A 107 2.20 4.54 2.05
CA ILE A 107 3.41 4.27 2.84
C ILE A 107 4.31 3.26 2.10
N CYS A 108 3.78 2.11 1.65
CA CYS A 108 4.54 1.14 0.86
C CYS A 108 5.16 1.78 -0.38
N THR A 109 4.40 2.63 -1.07
CA THR A 109 4.85 3.36 -2.27
C THR A 109 6.01 4.30 -1.94
N SER A 110 5.86 5.13 -0.91
CA SER A 110 6.88 6.12 -0.52
C SER A 110 8.14 5.48 0.06
N ALA A 111 8.00 4.42 0.85
CA ALA A 111 9.11 3.74 1.51
C ALA A 111 9.91 2.83 0.57
N SER A 112 9.36 2.41 -0.57
CA SER A 112 10.06 1.59 -1.57
C SER A 112 11.36 2.23 -2.06
N ARG A 113 11.43 3.57 -2.07
CA ARG A 113 12.64 4.32 -2.41
C ARG A 113 13.83 3.93 -1.53
N TRP A 114 13.57 3.72 -0.24
CA TRP A 114 14.58 3.41 0.78
C TRP A 114 14.74 1.91 1.02
N SER A 115 13.77 1.10 0.58
CA SER A 115 13.83 -0.36 0.56
C SER A 115 13.39 -0.87 -0.81
N PRO A 116 14.25 -0.73 -1.85
CA PRO A 116 13.89 -1.12 -3.21
C PRO A 116 13.77 -2.64 -3.37
N GLN A 117 12.58 -3.08 -3.80
CA GLN A 117 12.34 -4.47 -4.19
C GLN A 117 12.32 -4.58 -5.72
N ASN A 118 13.30 -5.28 -6.29
CA ASN A 118 13.36 -5.58 -7.74
C ASN A 118 13.30 -4.34 -8.66
N VAL A 119 14.01 -3.27 -8.29
CA VAL A 119 14.07 -2.04 -9.08
C VAL A 119 14.94 -2.22 -10.31
N ILE A 120 14.40 -1.88 -11.48
CA ILE A 120 15.11 -1.93 -12.76
C ILE A 120 15.33 -0.49 -13.25
N THR A 121 16.56 -0.16 -13.62
CA THR A 121 16.87 1.10 -14.32
C THR A 121 16.93 0.83 -15.82
N LEU A 122 16.15 1.57 -16.59
CA LEU A 122 16.10 1.44 -18.05
C LEU A 122 17.26 2.20 -18.72
N PRO A 123 17.55 1.93 -20.02
CA PRO A 123 18.63 2.59 -20.75
C PRO A 123 18.50 4.13 -20.85
N ASP A 124 17.28 4.65 -20.71
CA ASP A 124 16.98 6.09 -20.67
C ASP A 124 17.19 6.71 -19.27
N GLY A 125 17.62 5.92 -18.29
CA GLY A 125 17.81 6.33 -16.90
C GLY A 125 16.54 6.25 -16.05
N THR A 126 15.40 5.84 -16.61
CA THR A 126 14.14 5.74 -15.88
C THR A 126 14.20 4.60 -14.87
N ARG A 127 13.95 4.92 -13.59
CA ARG A 127 13.80 3.94 -12.51
C ARG A 127 12.40 3.31 -12.58
N ARG A 128 12.32 1.98 -12.64
CA ARG A 128 11.07 1.23 -12.56
C ARG A 128 11.04 0.39 -11.29
N ASP A 129 10.16 0.75 -10.39
CA ASP A 129 9.89 0.06 -9.14
C ASP A 129 8.49 -0.55 -9.20
N GLN A 130 8.39 -1.85 -9.53
CA GLN A 130 7.10 -2.51 -9.72
C GLN A 130 6.27 -2.56 -8.43
N PHE A 131 6.95 -2.68 -7.29
CA PHE A 131 6.29 -2.69 -5.98
C PHE A 131 5.66 -1.33 -5.68
N ALA A 132 6.41 -0.25 -5.92
CA ALA A 132 5.90 1.11 -5.78
C ALA A 132 4.72 1.38 -6.72
N GLU A 133 4.84 1.04 -8.00
CA GLU A 133 3.79 1.29 -8.98
C GLU A 133 2.50 0.50 -8.67
N PHE A 134 2.62 -0.73 -8.16
CA PHE A 134 1.47 -1.50 -7.71
C PHE A 134 0.72 -0.80 -6.57
N HIS A 135 1.43 -0.39 -5.52
CA HIS A 135 0.81 0.27 -4.37
C HIS A 135 0.35 1.71 -4.68
N ALA A 136 1.02 2.42 -5.59
CA ALA A 136 0.56 3.69 -6.12
C ALA A 136 -0.78 3.53 -6.84
N SER A 137 -0.91 2.49 -7.66
CA SER A 137 -2.16 2.14 -8.35
C SER A 137 -3.28 1.79 -7.36
N LYS A 138 -2.99 1.00 -6.31
CA LYS A 138 -3.98 0.71 -5.25
C LYS A 138 -4.41 1.97 -4.50
N THR A 139 -3.50 2.88 -4.20
CA THR A 139 -3.84 4.17 -3.58
C THR A 139 -4.79 4.99 -4.45
N ARG A 140 -4.55 5.03 -5.77
CA ARG A 140 -5.46 5.69 -6.73
C ARG A 140 -6.82 5.01 -6.81
N HIS A 141 -6.87 3.68 -6.74
CA HIS A 141 -8.13 2.96 -6.70
C HIS A 141 -8.99 3.38 -5.50
N TYR A 142 -8.40 3.58 -4.32
CA TYR A 142 -9.10 4.14 -3.16
C TYR A 142 -9.58 5.57 -3.41
N MET A 143 -8.78 6.41 -4.05
CA MET A 143 -9.18 7.76 -4.45
C MET A 143 -10.42 7.74 -5.35
N ASP A 144 -10.43 6.91 -6.39
CA ASP A 144 -11.56 6.78 -7.33
C ASP A 144 -12.82 6.30 -6.60
N ARG A 145 -12.69 5.31 -5.70
CA ARG A 145 -13.80 4.80 -4.89
C ARG A 145 -14.38 5.88 -3.98
N THR A 146 -13.52 6.63 -3.28
CA THR A 146 -13.92 7.75 -2.42
C THR A 146 -14.54 8.89 -3.22
N MET A 147 -14.08 9.17 -4.45
CA MET A 147 -14.72 10.15 -5.32
C MET A 147 -16.13 9.74 -5.73
N ALA A 148 -16.39 8.43 -5.87
CA ALA A 148 -17.71 7.91 -6.22
C ALA A 148 -18.67 7.83 -5.01
N SER A 149 -18.19 7.45 -3.82
CA SER A 149 -19.04 7.24 -2.64
C SER A 149 -19.08 8.42 -1.66
N GLY A 150 -18.01 9.22 -1.60
CA GLY A 150 -17.80 10.22 -0.56
C GLY A 150 -17.42 9.63 0.82
N GLU A 151 -17.12 8.33 0.88
CA GLU A 151 -16.69 7.66 2.12
C GLU A 151 -15.18 7.80 2.32
N ASP A 152 -14.75 7.81 3.59
CA ASP A 152 -13.34 7.81 4.00
C ASP A 152 -12.50 8.95 3.39
N ILE A 153 -13.13 10.08 3.07
CA ILE A 153 -12.48 11.17 2.33
C ILE A 153 -11.21 11.67 3.01
N PHE A 154 -11.22 11.79 4.34
CA PHE A 154 -10.08 12.33 5.07
C PHE A 154 -8.82 11.45 5.02
N PRO A 155 -8.86 10.16 5.41
CA PRO A 155 -7.69 9.29 5.30
C PRO A 155 -7.25 9.08 3.84
N VAL A 156 -8.17 9.05 2.88
CA VAL A 156 -7.81 8.95 1.46
C VAL A 156 -7.12 10.23 0.96
N LEU A 157 -7.56 11.41 1.40
CA LEU A 157 -6.86 12.66 1.10
C LEU A 157 -5.44 12.67 1.65
N GLN A 158 -5.23 12.17 2.88
CA GLN A 158 -3.88 12.02 3.44
C GLN A 158 -3.03 11.07 2.58
N ALA A 159 -3.57 9.92 2.17
CA ALA A 159 -2.87 9.00 1.27
C ALA A 159 -2.50 9.65 -0.07
N CYS A 160 -3.38 10.48 -0.65
CA CYS A 160 -3.09 11.25 -1.86
C CYS A 160 -1.95 12.26 -1.67
N ILE A 161 -1.79 12.85 -0.47
CA ILE A 161 -0.64 13.73 -0.14
C ILE A 161 0.66 12.92 -0.13
N LEU A 162 0.68 11.75 0.51
CA LEU A 162 1.84 10.85 0.52
C LEU A 162 2.20 10.41 -0.92
N LEU A 163 1.20 10.14 -1.74
CA LEU A 163 1.39 9.76 -3.13
C LEU A 163 1.92 10.92 -4.00
N CYS A 164 1.44 12.15 -3.77
CA CYS A 164 1.97 13.36 -4.40
C CYS A 164 3.46 13.55 -4.08
N TRP A 165 3.83 13.32 -2.81
CA TRP A 165 5.23 13.35 -2.37
C TRP A 165 6.09 12.31 -3.10
N TYR A 166 5.60 11.07 -3.26
CA TYR A 166 6.30 10.05 -4.04
C TYR A 166 6.54 10.50 -5.49
N PHE A 167 5.52 11.04 -6.18
CA PHE A 167 5.69 11.53 -7.55
C PHE A 167 6.70 12.67 -7.66
N TYR A 168 6.74 13.55 -6.65
CA TYR A 168 7.75 14.60 -6.57
C TYR A 168 9.15 14.02 -6.50
N GLN A 169 9.37 13.01 -5.65
CA GLN A 169 10.67 12.35 -5.52
C GLN A 169 11.10 11.59 -6.79
N GLU A 170 10.15 10.99 -7.52
CA GLU A 170 10.40 10.31 -8.80
C GLU A 170 10.53 11.28 -9.99
N GLY A 171 10.36 12.59 -9.79
CA GLY A 171 10.42 13.59 -10.86
C GLY A 171 9.24 13.49 -11.85
N ARG A 172 8.11 12.91 -11.42
CA ARG A 172 6.88 12.73 -12.21
C ARG A 172 6.02 13.99 -12.16
N TRP A 173 6.55 15.10 -12.69
CA TRP A 173 6.00 16.46 -12.52
C TRP A 173 4.55 16.65 -12.97
N VAL A 174 4.14 15.97 -14.05
CA VAL A 174 2.75 16.05 -14.54
C VAL A 174 1.78 15.52 -13.48
N GLU A 175 2.15 14.45 -12.78
CA GLU A 175 1.30 13.87 -11.74
C GLU A 175 1.32 14.70 -10.47
N VAL A 176 2.46 15.29 -10.11
CA VAL A 176 2.54 16.29 -9.03
C VAL A 176 1.58 17.43 -9.31
N TRP A 177 1.60 18.00 -10.52
CA TRP A 177 0.73 19.12 -10.89
C TRP A 177 -0.76 18.77 -10.79
N ILE A 178 -1.14 17.58 -11.27
CA ILE A 178 -2.52 17.09 -11.18
C ILE A 178 -2.93 16.89 -9.71
N PHE A 179 -2.10 16.20 -8.92
CA PHE A 179 -2.40 15.88 -7.53
C PHE A 179 -2.43 17.12 -6.65
N ALA A 180 -1.46 18.03 -6.76
CA ALA A 180 -1.45 19.29 -6.01
C ALA A 180 -2.73 20.10 -6.26
N GLY A 181 -3.12 20.25 -7.53
CA GLY A 181 -4.36 20.93 -7.89
C GLY A 181 -5.62 20.21 -7.39
N PHE A 182 -5.63 18.88 -7.36
CA PHE A 182 -6.73 18.09 -6.78
C PHE A 182 -6.82 18.33 -5.27
N LEU A 183 -5.71 18.14 -4.55
CA LEU A 183 -5.62 18.25 -3.09
C LEU A 183 -6.10 19.63 -2.60
N VAL A 184 -5.64 20.72 -3.21
CA VAL A 184 -6.04 22.09 -2.85
C VAL A 184 -7.53 22.30 -3.03
N ARG A 185 -8.11 21.82 -4.14
CA ARG A 185 -9.54 21.99 -4.43
C ARG A 185 -10.42 21.16 -3.51
N VAL A 186 -9.98 19.97 -3.11
CA VAL A 186 -10.71 19.12 -2.14
C VAL A 186 -10.59 19.66 -0.72
N ALA A 187 -9.46 20.25 -0.32
CA ALA A 187 -9.28 20.78 1.04
C ALA A 187 -10.28 21.89 1.42
N VAL A 188 -10.76 22.68 0.44
CA VAL A 188 -11.70 23.79 0.65
C VAL A 188 -13.12 23.32 1.07
N PRO A 189 -13.82 22.43 0.35
CA PRO A 189 -15.11 21.90 0.78
C PRO A 189 -15.00 21.09 2.08
N LEU A 190 -13.85 20.49 2.36
CA LEU A 190 -13.57 19.84 3.66
C LEU A 190 -13.31 20.83 4.81
N ARG A 191 -13.26 22.14 4.52
CA ARG A 191 -13.06 23.23 5.49
C ARG A 191 -11.70 23.17 6.21
N LEU A 192 -10.72 22.48 5.64
CA LEU A 192 -9.38 22.37 6.23
C LEU A 192 -8.66 23.73 6.28
N ASN A 193 -9.06 24.68 5.43
CA ASN A 193 -8.51 26.03 5.36
C ASN A 193 -9.00 26.99 6.48
N TYR A 194 -9.88 26.54 7.37
CA TYR A 194 -10.39 27.34 8.48
C TYR A 194 -9.51 27.19 9.73
N PRO A 195 -9.40 28.19 10.63
CA PRO A 195 -8.55 28.10 11.84
C PRO A 195 -8.83 26.88 12.75
N GLY A 196 -10.08 26.42 12.76
CA GLY A 196 -10.52 25.22 13.46
C GLY A 196 -10.61 23.97 12.58
N THR A 197 -10.34 24.05 11.27
CA THR A 197 -10.55 22.97 10.29
C THR A 197 -12.00 22.48 10.17
N PHE A 198 -12.95 23.34 10.56
CA PHE A 198 -14.39 23.19 10.38
C PHE A 198 -15.06 24.58 10.37
N THR A 199 -16.35 24.65 10.02
CA THR A 199 -17.19 25.85 10.14
C THR A 199 -18.49 25.50 10.87
N THR A 200 -18.99 26.39 11.74
CA THR A 200 -20.32 26.30 12.36
C THR A 200 -21.41 26.95 11.50
N HIS A 201 -21.02 27.83 10.58
CA HIS A 201 -21.92 28.52 9.67
C HIS A 201 -22.11 27.71 8.39
N GLY A 202 -23.37 27.49 8.00
CA GLY A 202 -23.71 26.72 6.81
C GLY A 202 -23.79 25.21 7.01
N ASN A 203 -23.98 24.71 8.25
CA ASN A 203 -24.24 23.29 8.55
C ASN A 203 -25.51 22.73 7.87
N SER A 204 -26.37 23.61 7.36
CA SER A 204 -27.53 23.27 6.54
C SER A 204 -27.20 23.07 5.06
N SER A 205 -25.94 23.28 4.65
CA SER A 205 -25.48 23.00 3.29
C SER A 205 -25.11 21.52 3.20
N PRO A 206 -25.78 20.72 2.37
CA PRO A 206 -25.31 19.37 2.03
C PRO A 206 -23.95 19.52 1.35
N GLY A 207 -22.86 19.24 2.07
CA GLY A 207 -21.50 19.48 1.56
C GLY A 207 -20.42 19.76 2.61
N ALA A 208 -20.77 19.94 3.89
CA ALA A 208 -19.78 19.86 4.97
C ALA A 208 -19.43 18.39 5.22
N TYR A 209 -18.39 17.89 4.55
CA TYR A 209 -18.01 16.47 4.60
C TYR A 209 -17.37 16.05 5.92
N LEU A 210 -16.77 16.97 6.68
CA LEU A 210 -16.14 16.65 7.96
C LEU A 210 -16.92 17.27 9.11
N ALA A 211 -17.30 16.43 10.08
CA ALA A 211 -17.77 16.88 11.38
C ALA A 211 -16.69 17.70 12.11
N PRO A 212 -17.04 18.49 13.13
CA PRO A 212 -16.06 19.15 13.99
C PRO A 212 -14.99 18.16 14.48
N PRO A 213 -13.72 18.59 14.65
CA PRO A 213 -12.67 17.72 15.16
C PRO A 213 -13.04 17.11 16.49
N ARG A 214 -12.76 15.80 16.66
CA ARG A 214 -13.13 15.04 17.86
C ARG A 214 -12.31 15.43 19.08
N ASP A 215 -11.03 15.72 18.85
CA ASP A 215 -10.05 16.06 19.87
C ASP A 215 -8.91 16.93 19.28
N PHE A 216 -7.93 17.26 20.11
CA PHE A 216 -6.76 18.02 19.69
C PHE A 216 -5.91 17.30 18.64
N LEU A 217 -5.92 15.96 18.64
CA LEU A 217 -5.10 15.16 17.74
C LEU A 217 -5.71 15.12 16.34
N ASP A 218 -7.02 14.96 16.23
CA ASP A 218 -7.80 15.09 15.00
C ASP A 218 -7.65 16.51 14.41
N LEU A 219 -7.76 17.55 15.25
CA LEU A 219 -7.53 18.93 14.81
C LEU A 219 -6.12 19.12 14.24
N GLU A 220 -5.10 18.59 14.92
CA GLU A 220 -3.71 18.70 14.47
C GLU A 220 -3.47 17.90 13.18
N SER A 221 -4.06 16.70 13.05
CA SER A 221 -4.02 15.90 11.83
C SER A 221 -4.60 16.68 10.63
N ARG A 222 -5.75 17.33 10.82
CA ARG A 222 -6.39 18.17 9.79
C ARG A 222 -5.54 19.39 9.41
N ARG A 223 -4.91 20.04 10.39
CA ARG A 223 -3.99 21.16 10.15
C ARG A 223 -2.77 20.73 9.34
N ARG A 224 -2.18 19.58 9.67
CA ARG A 224 -1.05 19.00 8.91
C ARG A 224 -1.47 18.70 7.48
N THR A 225 -2.62 18.07 7.27
CA THR A 225 -3.18 17.83 5.92
C THR A 225 -3.35 19.13 5.13
N TRP A 226 -3.88 20.19 5.75
CA TRP A 226 -4.00 21.51 5.12
C TRP A 226 -2.64 22.09 4.72
N TRP A 227 -1.71 22.18 5.66
CA TRP A 227 -0.41 22.81 5.40
C TRP A 227 0.42 22.03 4.39
N MET A 228 0.37 20.70 4.44
CA MET A 228 1.04 19.86 3.44
C MET A 228 0.43 20.05 2.06
N THR A 229 -0.90 20.19 1.96
CA THR A 229 -1.57 20.53 0.70
C THR A 229 -1.05 21.86 0.12
N ILE A 230 -0.86 22.88 0.98
CA ILE A 230 -0.30 24.17 0.55
C ILE A 230 1.18 24.05 0.16
N VAL A 231 1.98 23.24 0.86
CA VAL A 231 3.38 22.99 0.46
C VAL A 231 3.42 22.39 -0.95
N PHE A 232 2.59 21.40 -1.24
CA PHE A 232 2.56 20.74 -2.55
C PHE A 232 2.05 21.64 -3.69
N ASP A 233 1.19 22.62 -3.40
CA ASP A 233 0.76 23.64 -4.37
C ASP A 233 1.89 24.61 -4.79
N ARG A 234 2.95 24.70 -3.98
CA ARG A 234 4.01 25.71 -4.14
C ARG A 234 5.33 25.17 -4.67
N ILE A 235 5.47 23.85 -4.76
CA ILE A 235 6.65 23.17 -5.32
C ILE A 235 6.39 22.73 -6.75
#